data_AF-A0A3A8ZZY3-F1
#
_entry.id   AF-A0A3A8ZZY3-F1
#
_cell.length_a   1.000
_cell.length_b   1.000
_cell.length_c   1.000
_cell.angle_alpha   90.00
_cell.angle_beta   90.00
_cell.angle_gamma   90.00
#
_symmetry.space_group_name_H-M   'P 1'
#
loop_
_entity.id
_entity.type
_entity.pdbx_description
1 polymer ?
#
loop_
_entity_poly.entity_id
_entity_poly.type
_entity_poly.pdbx_seq_one_letter_code
_entity_poly.pdbx_strand_id
1 'polypeptide(L)'
;MSVTVFTMTHKKFPTPGDPVYVPLQVGRAAHQDLGYIGDDTGVNISEKNCYYGELTGVYWVWKNIKTSDYVGICHYRRYFCTEEGRILTGAEYERILSEYDIITSKRLKLNYTYYEGYASDYNIRDLEAVGEVLQEMYPEYYQMFERLVHDKGTYFGNMMVCTKALYDEYCQWLFSVFEKAEEQIDASGYDDYHKRVYGFISEFLLYVWVQVRELKVYECKVGMTDEKRETAEIKEHLADFFVRKDITGAKEYILACLKKRPDVLMEASDITGELKLSMQVIAVCELEKEAYGSSTIDRIQEFGTLMEHFRKLNDLIIAFQNGETDTFSAPEVEFYLQNAGITDIALEASARLFCTLQEAREVVQTIRNYV
;
A
#
# COMPACT_ATOMS: atom_id res chain seq x y z
N MET A 1 -8.05 -30.78 -5.11
CA MET A 1 -6.77 -30.33 -4.51
C MET A 1 -7.16 -29.42 -3.38
N SER A 2 -6.51 -29.51 -2.23
CA SER A 2 -6.74 -28.56 -1.14
C SER A 2 -5.96 -27.26 -1.39
N VAL A 3 -6.21 -26.22 -0.60
CA VAL A 3 -5.45 -24.96 -0.63
C VAL A 3 -4.97 -24.66 0.79
N THR A 4 -3.74 -24.20 0.94
CA THR A 4 -3.24 -23.63 2.20
C THR A 4 -2.58 -22.30 1.92
N VAL A 5 -3.06 -21.24 2.58
CA VAL A 5 -2.51 -19.88 2.45
C VAL A 5 -1.84 -19.48 3.76
N PHE A 6 -0.51 -19.36 3.74
CA PHE A 6 0.27 -18.93 4.88
C PHE A 6 0.16 -17.41 5.07
N THR A 7 -0.33 -16.99 6.23
CA THR A 7 -0.49 -15.58 6.56
C THR A 7 0.73 -15.09 7.34
N MET A 8 1.61 -14.36 6.67
CA MET A 8 2.87 -13.86 7.21
C MET A 8 2.62 -12.78 8.25
N THR A 9 3.15 -12.96 9.46
CA THR A 9 2.97 -12.02 10.57
C THR A 9 4.21 -11.88 11.46
N HIS A 10 4.38 -10.70 12.05
CA HIS A 10 5.34 -10.44 13.13
C HIS A 10 4.63 -10.08 14.45
N LYS A 11 3.29 -10.16 14.50
CA LYS A 11 2.48 -9.89 15.71
C LYS A 11 1.18 -10.69 15.74
N LYS A 12 0.50 -10.68 16.89
CA LYS A 12 -0.87 -11.21 16.99
C LYS A 12 -1.82 -10.37 16.13
N PHE A 13 -2.78 -11.03 15.49
CA PHE A 13 -3.78 -10.39 14.63
C PHE A 13 -5.09 -11.20 14.64
N PRO A 14 -6.24 -10.57 14.36
CA PRO A 14 -7.50 -11.28 14.18
C PRO A 14 -7.44 -12.10 12.88
N THR A 15 -7.55 -13.43 12.98
CA THR A 15 -7.53 -14.30 11.80
C THR A 15 -8.86 -14.25 11.05
N PRO A 16 -8.88 -14.46 9.72
CA PRO A 16 -10.12 -14.44 8.91
C PRO A 16 -11.16 -15.51 9.26
N GLY A 17 -10.85 -16.47 10.14
CA GLY A 17 -11.77 -17.53 10.58
C GLY A 17 -11.85 -18.75 9.65
N ASP A 18 -11.55 -18.61 8.36
CA ASP A 18 -11.48 -19.74 7.42
C ASP A 18 -10.17 -20.55 7.63
N PRO A 19 -10.23 -21.89 7.78
CA PRO A 19 -9.06 -22.74 8.04
C PRO A 19 -8.05 -22.78 6.88
N VAL A 20 -8.39 -22.28 5.69
CA VAL A 20 -7.44 -22.10 4.59
C VAL A 20 -6.27 -21.18 4.98
N TYR A 21 -6.50 -20.24 5.91
CA TYR A 21 -5.51 -19.28 6.36
C TYR A 21 -4.75 -19.77 7.58
N VAL A 22 -3.46 -20.07 7.41
CA VAL A 22 -2.57 -20.56 8.47
C VAL A 22 -1.58 -19.46 8.86
N PRO A 23 -1.64 -18.90 10.08
CA PRO A 23 -0.65 -17.93 10.55
C PRO A 23 0.77 -18.51 10.57
N LEU A 24 1.73 -17.78 9.97
CA LEU A 24 3.16 -18.08 10.01
C LEU A 24 3.89 -16.85 10.58
N GLN A 25 4.55 -17.02 11.72
CA GLN A 25 5.36 -15.98 12.33
C GLN A 25 6.70 -15.89 11.60
N VAL A 26 6.95 -14.74 10.96
CA VAL A 26 8.21 -14.41 10.30
C VAL A 26 9.20 -13.75 11.27
N GLY A 27 10.49 -13.97 11.05
CA GLY A 27 11.54 -13.46 11.93
C GLY A 27 11.49 -14.04 13.34
N ARG A 28 10.93 -15.25 13.49
CA ARG A 28 10.76 -15.93 14.78
C ARG A 28 12.09 -16.04 15.54
N ALA A 29 13.21 -16.25 14.84
CA ALA A 29 14.55 -16.36 15.43
C ALA A 29 14.98 -15.10 16.21
N ALA A 30 14.48 -13.92 15.84
CA ALA A 30 14.82 -12.64 16.47
C ALA A 30 13.72 -12.08 17.39
N HIS A 31 12.58 -12.77 17.52
CA HIS A 31 11.37 -12.24 18.16
C HIS A 31 10.72 -13.23 19.15
N GLN A 32 9.82 -12.73 19.99
CA GLN A 32 9.11 -13.54 20.99
C GLN A 32 8.03 -14.44 20.38
N ASP A 33 7.67 -15.52 21.09
CA ASP A 33 6.68 -16.48 20.61
C ASP A 33 5.28 -15.89 20.57
N LEU A 34 4.69 -15.90 19.39
CA LEU A 34 3.30 -15.54 19.21
C LEU A 34 2.39 -16.78 19.24
N GLY A 35 2.89 -17.98 19.51
CA GLY A 35 2.10 -19.22 19.53
C GLY A 35 1.57 -19.61 18.15
N TYR A 36 2.26 -19.18 17.09
CA TYR A 36 2.01 -19.58 15.71
C TYR A 36 3.15 -20.49 15.24
N ILE A 37 2.99 -21.10 14.07
CA ILE A 37 4.12 -21.76 13.40
C ILE A 37 5.18 -20.69 13.14
N GLY A 38 6.44 -20.96 13.51
CA GLY A 38 7.57 -20.07 13.29
C GLY A 38 8.36 -20.43 12.04
N ASP A 39 8.88 -19.42 11.36
CA ASP A 39 9.78 -19.59 10.21
C ASP A 39 11.23 -19.97 10.60
N ASP A 40 11.52 -20.22 11.88
CA ASP A 40 12.85 -20.54 12.44
C ASP A 40 13.10 -22.05 12.62
N THR A 41 12.26 -22.89 12.03
CA THR A 41 12.35 -24.36 12.11
C THR A 41 12.77 -24.97 10.78
N GLY A 42 13.35 -26.18 10.81
CA GLY A 42 13.79 -26.86 9.58
C GLY A 42 14.84 -26.05 8.82
N VAL A 43 14.76 -26.04 7.49
CA VAL A 43 15.65 -25.22 6.64
C VAL A 43 15.05 -23.83 6.53
N ASN A 44 15.77 -22.80 6.97
CA ASN A 44 15.23 -21.45 7.08
C ASN A 44 16.28 -20.33 6.95
N ILE A 45 15.78 -19.10 6.86
CA ILE A 45 16.53 -17.85 6.88
C ILE A 45 15.90 -16.83 7.85
N SER A 46 15.29 -17.30 8.95
CA SER A 46 14.51 -16.46 9.88
C SER A 46 15.33 -15.29 10.45
N GLU A 47 16.61 -15.51 10.73
CA GLU A 47 17.54 -14.48 11.21
C GLU A 47 17.74 -13.32 10.22
N LYS A 48 17.47 -13.52 8.93
CA LYS A 48 17.57 -12.50 7.88
C LYS A 48 16.30 -11.65 7.73
N ASN A 49 15.31 -11.79 8.63
CA ASN A 49 14.01 -11.10 8.51
C ASN A 49 14.11 -9.57 8.45
N CYS A 50 15.12 -8.96 9.09
CA CYS A 50 15.33 -7.51 8.99
C CYS A 50 15.62 -7.04 7.55
N TYR A 51 16.14 -7.91 6.69
CA TYR A 51 16.42 -7.62 5.28
C TYR A 51 15.36 -8.18 4.32
N TYR A 52 14.85 -9.38 4.63
CA TYR A 52 13.95 -10.14 3.76
C TYR A 52 12.46 -9.92 4.06
N GLY A 53 12.11 -9.40 5.23
CA GLY A 53 10.72 -9.25 5.65
C GLY A 53 9.94 -10.56 5.54
N GLU A 54 8.75 -10.51 4.95
CA GLU A 54 7.87 -11.67 4.73
C GLU A 54 8.52 -12.80 3.90
N LEU A 55 9.60 -12.53 3.15
CA LEU A 55 10.28 -13.55 2.36
C LEU A 55 10.94 -14.63 3.21
N THR A 56 11.25 -14.40 4.49
CA THR A 56 11.75 -15.48 5.35
C THR A 56 10.68 -16.56 5.54
N GLY A 57 9.41 -16.17 5.61
CA GLY A 57 8.27 -17.09 5.58
C GLY A 57 8.07 -17.75 4.22
N VAL A 58 8.25 -17.01 3.12
CA VAL A 58 8.20 -17.58 1.74
C VAL A 58 9.27 -18.68 1.57
N TYR A 59 10.50 -18.41 2.00
CA TYR A 59 11.59 -19.38 1.99
C TYR A 59 11.27 -20.61 2.85
N TRP A 60 10.72 -20.39 4.04
CA TRP A 60 10.36 -21.48 4.93
C TRP A 60 9.28 -22.38 4.31
N VAL A 61 8.25 -21.81 3.70
CA VAL A 61 7.20 -22.56 3.00
C VAL A 61 7.79 -23.38 1.85
N TRP A 62 8.68 -22.79 1.06
CA TRP A 62 9.39 -23.47 -0.03
C TRP A 62 10.12 -24.73 0.46
N LYS A 63 10.96 -24.57 1.49
CA LYS A 63 11.83 -25.66 1.94
C LYS A 63 11.10 -26.72 2.76
N ASN A 64 10.12 -26.35 3.56
CA ASN A 64 9.57 -27.22 4.60
C ASN A 64 8.19 -27.81 4.25
N ILE A 65 7.37 -27.14 3.45
CA ILE A 65 6.06 -27.67 3.07
C ILE A 65 6.20 -28.67 1.92
N LYS A 66 5.62 -29.86 2.10
CA LYS A 66 5.59 -30.94 1.10
C LYS A 66 4.14 -31.30 0.80
N THR A 67 3.65 -30.83 -0.33
CA THR A 67 2.31 -31.14 -0.83
C THR A 67 2.29 -31.07 -2.36
N SER A 68 1.33 -31.75 -2.99
CA SER A 68 0.99 -31.57 -4.40
C SER A 68 -0.19 -30.61 -4.61
N ASP A 69 -0.76 -30.11 -3.51
CA ASP A 69 -1.89 -29.18 -3.51
C ASP A 69 -1.45 -27.73 -3.81
N TYR A 70 -2.42 -26.81 -3.74
CA TYR A 70 -2.15 -25.39 -3.86
C TYR A 70 -1.59 -24.82 -2.55
N VAL A 71 -0.66 -23.90 -2.71
CA VAL A 71 -0.01 -23.14 -1.63
C VAL A 71 -0.03 -21.67 -1.98
N GLY A 72 -0.20 -20.83 -0.98
CA GLY A 72 -0.07 -19.41 -1.17
C GLY A 72 0.45 -18.69 0.06
N ILE A 73 0.71 -17.41 -0.12
CA ILE A 73 1.09 -16.50 0.94
C ILE A 73 0.24 -15.24 0.87
N CYS A 74 -0.14 -14.74 2.04
CA CYS A 74 -0.79 -13.45 2.25
C CYS A 74 -0.11 -12.76 3.44
N HIS A 75 -0.37 -11.47 3.62
CA HIS A 75 0.15 -10.74 4.79
C HIS A 75 -0.95 -10.64 5.84
N TYR A 76 -0.60 -10.49 7.12
CA TYR A 76 -1.56 -10.52 8.25
C TYR A 76 -2.70 -9.50 8.24
N ARG A 77 -2.72 -8.56 7.28
CA ARG A 77 -3.80 -7.58 7.07
C ARG A 77 -4.19 -7.40 5.62
N ARG A 78 -3.69 -8.26 4.72
CA ARG A 78 -3.87 -8.12 3.28
C ARG A 78 -4.24 -9.47 2.74
N TYR A 79 -5.48 -9.56 2.28
CA TYR A 79 -6.07 -10.80 1.81
C TYR A 79 -6.65 -10.60 0.43
N PHE A 80 -6.60 -11.66 -0.37
CA PHE A 80 -7.35 -11.69 -1.63
C PHE A 80 -8.84 -11.64 -1.32
N CYS A 81 -9.56 -10.78 -2.04
CA CYS A 81 -10.97 -10.51 -1.83
C CYS A 81 -11.79 -10.60 -3.13
N THR A 82 -13.07 -10.89 -2.99
CA THR A 82 -14.06 -10.73 -4.05
C THR A 82 -14.20 -9.26 -4.46
N GLU A 83 -14.91 -9.00 -5.56
CA GLU A 83 -15.17 -7.63 -6.00
C GLU A 83 -15.93 -6.80 -4.95
N GLU A 84 -16.75 -7.45 -4.14
CA GLU A 84 -17.52 -6.89 -3.01
C GLU A 84 -16.68 -6.71 -1.72
N GLY A 85 -15.39 -7.06 -1.74
CA GLY A 85 -14.48 -6.85 -0.61
C GLY A 85 -14.48 -7.96 0.44
N ARG A 86 -15.17 -9.09 0.22
CA ARG A 86 -15.14 -10.25 1.12
C ARG A 86 -13.87 -11.07 0.88
N ILE A 87 -13.20 -11.49 1.96
CA ILE A 87 -12.04 -12.39 1.89
C ILE A 87 -12.41 -13.71 1.20
N LEU A 88 -11.53 -14.20 0.32
CA LEU A 88 -11.74 -15.46 -0.40
C LEU A 88 -11.73 -16.66 0.54
N THR A 89 -12.60 -17.63 0.26
CA THR A 89 -12.67 -18.92 0.97
C THR A 89 -11.83 -19.98 0.26
N GLY A 90 -11.52 -21.08 0.95
CA GLY A 90 -10.82 -22.23 0.35
C GLY A 90 -11.48 -22.73 -0.95
N ALA A 91 -12.81 -22.85 -0.96
CA ALA A 91 -13.56 -23.29 -2.15
C ALA A 91 -13.45 -22.30 -3.32
N GLU A 92 -13.33 -21.01 -3.05
CA GLU A 92 -13.15 -19.99 -4.09
C GLU A 92 -11.76 -20.03 -4.69
N TYR A 93 -10.72 -20.22 -3.87
CA TYR A 93 -9.36 -20.46 -4.35
C TYR A 93 -9.29 -21.71 -5.25
N GLU A 94 -9.86 -22.83 -4.82
CA GLU A 94 -9.89 -24.07 -5.61
C GLU A 94 -10.58 -23.88 -6.96
N ARG A 95 -11.73 -23.19 -6.97
CA ARG A 95 -12.45 -22.89 -8.20
C ARG A 95 -11.61 -22.04 -9.16
N ILE A 96 -11.01 -20.96 -8.67
CA ILE A 96 -10.19 -20.07 -9.50
C ILE A 96 -8.96 -20.83 -10.04
N LEU A 97 -8.23 -21.53 -9.18
CA LEU A 97 -7.00 -22.23 -9.57
C LEU A 97 -7.25 -23.49 -10.42
N SER A 98 -8.51 -23.90 -10.59
CA SER A 98 -8.87 -24.91 -11.58
C SER A 98 -8.82 -24.37 -13.02
N GLU A 99 -8.86 -23.05 -13.19
CA GLU A 99 -8.83 -22.39 -14.50
C GLU A 99 -7.57 -21.54 -14.72
N TYR A 100 -6.87 -21.14 -13.66
CA TYR A 100 -5.74 -20.20 -13.69
C TYR A 100 -4.50 -20.82 -13.04
N ASP A 101 -3.31 -20.42 -13.49
CA ASP A 101 -2.04 -20.94 -12.98
C ASP A 101 -1.67 -20.35 -11.61
N ILE A 102 -2.04 -19.08 -11.42
CA ILE A 102 -1.65 -18.27 -10.25
C ILE A 102 -2.69 -17.19 -9.96
N ILE A 103 -2.92 -16.93 -8.67
CA ILE A 103 -3.63 -15.74 -8.18
C ILE A 103 -2.59 -14.75 -7.66
N THR A 104 -2.67 -13.50 -8.10
CA THR A 104 -1.86 -12.37 -7.58
C THR A 104 -2.77 -11.16 -7.33
N SER A 105 -2.21 -10.07 -6.81
CA SER A 105 -2.94 -8.80 -6.70
C SER A 105 -3.25 -8.25 -8.10
N LYS A 106 -4.31 -7.43 -8.22
CA LYS A 106 -4.48 -6.57 -9.39
C LYS A 106 -3.21 -5.77 -9.70
N ARG A 107 -2.90 -5.62 -10.99
CA ARG A 107 -1.79 -4.78 -11.43
C ARG A 107 -2.05 -3.33 -11.00
N LEU A 108 -1.09 -2.75 -10.28
CA LEU A 108 -1.10 -1.34 -9.95
C LEU A 108 -0.59 -0.53 -11.14
N LYS A 109 -1.24 0.61 -11.39
CA LYS A 109 -0.76 1.63 -12.33
C LYS A 109 -0.05 2.73 -11.54
N LEU A 110 1.23 2.88 -11.80
CA LEU A 110 2.09 3.89 -11.17
C LEU A 110 1.98 5.24 -11.89
N ASN A 111 2.25 6.33 -11.17
CA ASN A 111 2.31 7.67 -11.75
C ASN A 111 3.60 7.88 -12.56
N TYR A 112 4.69 7.28 -12.10
CA TYR A 112 6.04 7.30 -12.68
C TYR A 112 6.48 5.89 -13.06
N THR A 113 7.63 5.73 -13.72
CA THR A 113 8.17 4.38 -13.95
C THR A 113 8.53 3.72 -12.63
N TYR A 114 8.59 2.38 -12.61
CA TYR A 114 9.02 1.67 -11.40
C TYR A 114 10.43 2.12 -10.97
N TYR A 115 11.35 2.31 -11.93
CA TYR A 115 12.71 2.82 -11.69
C TYR A 115 12.70 4.20 -11.00
N GLU A 116 11.92 5.15 -11.53
CA GLU A 116 11.83 6.50 -10.96
C GLU A 116 11.24 6.50 -9.55
N GLY A 117 10.17 5.72 -9.33
CA GLY A 117 9.56 5.57 -8.01
C GLY A 117 10.53 4.93 -7.01
N TYR A 118 11.22 3.86 -7.42
CA TYR A 118 12.19 3.19 -6.55
C TYR A 118 13.39 4.11 -6.24
N ALA A 119 13.91 4.86 -7.21
CA ALA A 119 15.02 5.79 -7.01
C ALA A 119 14.67 6.99 -6.11
N SER A 120 13.40 7.40 -6.08
CA SER A 120 12.90 8.44 -5.17
C SER A 120 12.89 7.97 -3.71
N ASP A 121 12.47 6.72 -3.50
CA ASP A 121 12.10 6.23 -2.16
C ASP A 121 13.13 5.27 -1.54
N TYR A 122 14.06 4.73 -2.34
CA TYR A 122 15.03 3.71 -1.93
C TYR A 122 16.40 3.94 -2.59
N ASN A 123 17.42 3.17 -2.17
CA ASN A 123 18.72 3.21 -2.82
C ASN A 123 18.67 2.50 -4.17
N ILE A 124 18.70 3.28 -5.26
CA ILE A 124 18.62 2.75 -6.63
C ILE A 124 19.70 1.72 -6.96
N ARG A 125 20.86 1.76 -6.29
CA ARG A 125 21.95 0.80 -6.50
C ARG A 125 21.53 -0.63 -6.17
N ASP A 126 20.58 -0.82 -5.26
CA ASP A 126 20.09 -2.16 -4.90
C ASP A 126 19.28 -2.78 -6.04
N LEU A 127 18.46 -1.97 -6.72
CA LEU A 127 17.68 -2.41 -7.87
C LEU A 127 18.58 -2.65 -9.10
N GLU A 128 19.57 -1.80 -9.31
CA GLU A 128 20.59 -1.96 -10.36
C GLU A 128 21.39 -3.24 -10.15
N ALA A 129 21.84 -3.54 -8.93
CA ALA A 129 22.55 -4.77 -8.61
C ALA A 129 21.71 -6.02 -8.93
N VAL A 130 20.40 -5.99 -8.64
CA VAL A 130 19.49 -7.08 -9.04
C VAL A 130 19.36 -7.19 -10.57
N GLY A 131 19.31 -6.06 -11.28
CA GLY A 131 19.34 -6.03 -12.74
C GLY A 131 20.62 -6.66 -13.32
N GLU A 132 21.79 -6.34 -12.76
CA GLU A 132 23.08 -6.91 -13.15
C GLU A 132 23.13 -8.42 -12.91
N VAL A 133 22.64 -8.89 -11.75
CA VAL A 133 22.53 -10.33 -11.45
C VAL A 133 21.61 -11.05 -12.45
N LEU A 134 20.47 -10.45 -12.79
CA LEU A 134 19.59 -11.02 -13.82
C LEU A 134 20.28 -11.06 -15.17
N GLN A 135 21.04 -10.02 -15.55
CA GLN A 135 21.77 -10.00 -16.81
C GLN A 135 22.82 -11.12 -16.90
N GLU A 136 23.50 -11.42 -15.79
CA GLU A 136 24.55 -12.44 -15.71
C GLU A 136 23.95 -13.87 -15.66
N MET A 137 22.98 -14.11 -14.77
CA MET A 137 22.50 -15.45 -14.44
C MET A 137 21.25 -15.87 -15.22
N TYR A 138 20.42 -14.90 -15.62
CA TYR A 138 19.09 -15.12 -16.19
C TYR A 138 18.82 -14.15 -17.36
N PRO A 139 19.64 -14.16 -18.42
CA PRO A 139 19.53 -13.21 -19.53
C PRO A 139 18.15 -13.23 -20.20
N GLU A 140 17.43 -14.36 -20.15
CA GLU A 140 16.05 -14.50 -20.60
C GLU A 140 15.04 -13.72 -19.76
N TYR A 141 15.33 -13.47 -18.48
CA TYR A 141 14.54 -12.60 -17.60
C TYR A 141 14.94 -11.14 -17.72
N TYR A 142 16.23 -10.87 -17.94
CA TYR A 142 16.76 -9.50 -17.99
C TYR A 142 16.07 -8.61 -19.02
N GLN A 143 15.80 -9.14 -20.23
CA GLN A 143 15.10 -8.35 -21.26
C GLN A 143 13.71 -7.89 -20.80
N MET A 144 12.97 -8.76 -20.11
CA MET A 144 11.66 -8.41 -19.58
C MET A 144 11.76 -7.48 -18.37
N PHE A 145 12.71 -7.74 -17.46
CA PHE A 145 13.01 -6.87 -16.32
C PHE A 145 13.30 -5.44 -16.79
N GLU A 146 14.23 -5.27 -17.72
CA GLU A 146 14.65 -3.95 -18.22
C GLU A 146 13.49 -3.21 -18.89
N ARG A 147 12.61 -3.93 -19.61
CA ARG A 147 11.39 -3.31 -20.14
C ARG A 147 10.44 -2.86 -19.03
N LEU A 148 10.18 -3.72 -18.05
CA LEU A 148 9.17 -3.49 -17.02
C LEU A 148 9.60 -2.47 -15.98
N VAL A 149 10.91 -2.36 -15.69
CA VAL A 149 11.43 -1.41 -14.70
C VAL A 149 11.22 0.03 -15.17
N HIS A 150 11.20 0.24 -16.49
CA HIS A 150 10.86 1.52 -17.13
C HIS A 150 9.37 1.66 -17.49
N ASP A 151 8.54 0.68 -17.14
CA ASP A 151 7.07 0.76 -17.28
C ASP A 151 6.42 1.24 -15.98
N LYS A 152 5.11 1.53 -16.04
CA LYS A 152 4.32 2.07 -14.93
C LYS A 152 3.45 1.00 -14.25
N GLY A 153 3.94 -0.24 -14.18
CA GLY A 153 3.18 -1.38 -13.66
C GLY A 153 3.93 -2.16 -12.59
N THR A 154 3.22 -2.59 -11.56
CA THR A 154 3.74 -3.55 -10.58
C THR A 154 2.60 -4.34 -9.92
N TYR A 155 2.92 -5.35 -9.13
CA TYR A 155 2.00 -5.97 -8.18
C TYR A 155 2.08 -5.29 -6.81
N PHE A 156 1.02 -5.50 -6.03
CA PHE A 156 0.93 -5.06 -4.65
C PHE A 156 1.30 -6.21 -3.71
N GLY A 157 2.47 -6.10 -3.08
CA GLY A 157 3.01 -7.19 -2.26
C GLY A 157 3.54 -8.35 -3.10
N ASN A 158 4.28 -9.23 -2.44
CA ASN A 158 4.74 -10.51 -2.97
C ASN A 158 3.69 -11.63 -2.78
N MET A 159 2.40 -11.26 -2.71
CA MET A 159 1.30 -12.18 -2.43
C MET A 159 0.95 -13.02 -3.66
N MET A 160 0.89 -14.34 -3.47
CA MET A 160 0.51 -15.27 -4.53
C MET A 160 -0.12 -16.55 -3.98
N VAL A 161 -0.98 -17.19 -4.79
CA VAL A 161 -1.47 -18.56 -4.55
C VAL A 161 -1.38 -19.34 -5.86
N CYS A 162 -0.73 -20.51 -5.84
CA CYS A 162 -0.56 -21.36 -7.02
C CYS A 162 -0.30 -22.82 -6.62
N THR A 163 -0.01 -23.69 -7.58
CA THR A 163 0.43 -25.06 -7.28
C THR A 163 1.77 -25.05 -6.54
N LYS A 164 2.01 -26.02 -5.64
CA LYS A 164 3.30 -26.13 -4.96
C LYS A 164 4.49 -26.25 -5.91
N ALA A 165 4.32 -26.91 -7.05
CA ALA A 165 5.37 -27.01 -8.06
C ALA A 165 5.76 -25.64 -8.63
N LEU A 166 4.78 -24.81 -8.99
CA LEU A 166 5.03 -23.45 -9.50
C LEU A 166 5.60 -22.54 -8.40
N TYR A 167 5.13 -22.68 -7.16
CA TYR A 167 5.68 -21.98 -6.01
C TYR A 167 7.17 -22.28 -5.80
N ASP A 168 7.55 -23.56 -5.88
CA ASP A 168 8.93 -24.01 -5.69
C ASP A 168 9.85 -23.52 -6.81
N GLU A 169 9.33 -23.49 -8.03
CA GLU A 169 10.03 -22.96 -9.19
C GLU A 169 10.29 -21.46 -9.05
N TYR A 170 9.27 -20.68 -8.66
CA TYR A 170 9.43 -19.25 -8.36
C TYR A 170 10.44 -19.01 -7.25
N CYS A 171 10.35 -19.74 -6.14
CA CYS A 171 11.28 -19.58 -5.02
C CYS A 171 12.72 -19.94 -5.40
N GLN A 172 12.91 -21.01 -6.18
CA GLN A 172 14.22 -21.42 -6.65
C GLN A 172 14.90 -20.33 -7.50
N TRP A 173 14.13 -19.62 -8.32
CA TRP A 173 14.62 -18.48 -9.10
C TRP A 173 14.81 -17.22 -8.25
N LEU A 174 13.82 -16.84 -7.44
CA LEU A 174 13.87 -15.61 -6.65
C LEU A 174 15.05 -15.62 -5.68
N PHE A 175 15.21 -16.72 -4.93
CA PHE A 175 16.25 -16.80 -3.92
C PHE A 175 17.65 -17.00 -4.51
N SER A 176 17.81 -17.61 -5.69
CA SER A 176 19.12 -17.64 -6.35
C SER A 176 19.57 -16.25 -6.82
N VAL A 177 18.63 -15.42 -7.30
CA VAL A 177 18.89 -14.01 -7.63
C VAL A 177 19.31 -13.24 -6.37
N PHE A 178 18.56 -13.37 -5.27
CA PHE A 178 18.88 -12.65 -4.04
C PHE A 178 20.15 -13.14 -3.35
N GLU A 179 20.44 -14.44 -3.35
CA GLU A 179 21.71 -14.98 -2.85
C GLU A 179 22.91 -14.37 -3.59
N LYS A 180 22.82 -14.15 -4.90
CA LYS A 180 23.88 -13.47 -5.67
C LYS A 180 23.90 -11.96 -5.43
N ALA A 181 22.72 -11.32 -5.32
CA ALA A 181 22.63 -9.88 -5.07
C ALA A 181 23.15 -9.48 -3.67
N GLU A 182 23.09 -10.37 -2.67
CA GLU A 182 23.73 -10.19 -1.35
C GLU A 182 25.25 -9.94 -1.44
N GLU A 183 25.93 -10.35 -2.51
CA GLU A 183 27.35 -10.07 -2.71
C GLU A 183 27.63 -8.60 -3.08
N GLN A 184 26.60 -7.87 -3.54
CA GLN A 184 26.71 -6.51 -4.09
C GLN A 184 25.96 -5.46 -3.26
N ILE A 185 24.93 -5.89 -2.52
CA ILE A 185 24.06 -5.01 -1.72
C ILE A 185 24.55 -4.96 -0.27
N ASP A 186 24.95 -3.78 0.20
CA ASP A 186 25.26 -3.52 1.61
C ASP A 186 24.19 -2.62 2.27
N ALA A 187 23.25 -3.25 2.96
CA ALA A 187 22.18 -2.57 3.69
C ALA A 187 22.55 -2.25 5.17
N SER A 188 23.79 -2.49 5.60
CA SER A 188 24.18 -2.33 7.02
C SER A 188 24.05 -0.88 7.52
N GLY A 189 24.23 0.10 6.62
CA GLY A 189 24.09 1.52 6.89
C GLY A 189 22.68 2.09 6.75
N TYR A 190 21.70 1.27 6.33
CA TYR A 190 20.32 1.72 6.12
C TYR A 190 19.58 1.86 7.45
N ASP A 191 18.53 2.67 7.48
CA ASP A 191 17.59 2.64 8.60
C ASP A 191 16.70 1.37 8.55
N ASP A 192 15.96 1.11 9.63
CA ASP A 192 15.17 -0.12 9.76
C ASP A 192 14.06 -0.26 8.71
N TYR A 193 13.61 0.84 8.10
CA TYR A 193 12.64 0.77 7.01
C TYR A 193 13.32 0.31 5.72
N HIS A 194 14.41 0.96 5.35
CA HIS A 194 15.14 0.73 4.10
C HIS A 194 15.95 -0.57 4.10
N LYS A 195 16.30 -1.13 5.26
CA LYS A 195 16.94 -2.45 5.36
C LYS A 195 16.17 -3.56 4.66
N ARG A 196 14.84 -3.44 4.50
CA ARG A 196 13.95 -4.45 3.91
C ARG A 196 14.01 -4.52 2.38
N VAL A 197 15.20 -4.29 1.82
CA VAL A 197 15.50 -4.17 0.38
C VAL A 197 14.88 -5.32 -0.42
N TYR A 198 15.14 -6.56 -0.01
CA TYR A 198 14.68 -7.74 -0.74
C TYR A 198 13.15 -7.88 -0.72
N GLY A 199 12.52 -7.46 0.39
CA GLY A 199 11.06 -7.40 0.49
C GLY A 199 10.47 -6.52 -0.61
N PHE A 200 10.95 -5.29 -0.74
CA PHE A 200 10.47 -4.34 -1.75
C PHE A 200 10.74 -4.82 -3.19
N ILE A 201 11.96 -5.27 -3.48
CA ILE A 201 12.31 -5.72 -4.83
C ILE A 201 11.51 -6.99 -5.22
N SER A 202 11.19 -7.86 -4.26
CA SER A 202 10.45 -9.09 -4.55
C SER A 202 9.04 -8.88 -5.09
N GLU A 203 8.37 -7.78 -4.72
CA GLU A 203 7.04 -7.46 -5.23
C GLU A 203 7.09 -7.24 -6.75
N PHE A 204 8.13 -6.53 -7.22
CA PHE A 204 8.38 -6.30 -8.63
C PHE A 204 8.91 -7.54 -9.35
N LEU A 205 9.80 -8.32 -8.72
CA LEU A 205 10.31 -9.56 -9.31
C LEU A 205 9.23 -10.62 -9.48
N LEU A 206 8.21 -10.67 -8.62
CA LEU A 206 7.03 -11.50 -8.87
C LEU A 206 6.33 -11.09 -10.16
N TYR A 207 6.18 -9.79 -10.42
CA TYR A 207 5.60 -9.29 -11.67
C TYR A 207 6.46 -9.69 -12.88
N VAL A 208 7.78 -9.50 -12.81
CA VAL A 208 8.71 -9.92 -13.87
C VAL A 208 8.60 -11.41 -14.15
N TRP A 209 8.64 -12.26 -13.11
CA TRP A 209 8.52 -13.72 -13.23
C TRP A 209 7.24 -14.11 -13.97
N VAL A 210 6.11 -13.58 -13.54
CA VAL A 210 4.81 -13.86 -14.13
C VAL A 210 4.76 -13.47 -15.62
N GLN A 211 5.36 -12.34 -15.99
CA GLN A 211 5.40 -11.89 -17.39
C GLN A 211 6.32 -12.74 -18.27
N VAL A 212 7.51 -13.12 -17.77
CA VAL A 212 8.44 -13.99 -18.52
C VAL A 212 7.85 -15.37 -18.73
N ARG A 213 7.11 -15.86 -17.74
CA ARG A 213 6.51 -17.20 -17.75
C ARG A 213 5.17 -17.29 -18.46
N GLU A 214 4.63 -16.16 -18.91
CA GLU A 214 3.35 -16.07 -19.62
C GLU A 214 2.20 -16.81 -18.90
N LEU A 215 2.21 -16.74 -17.56
CA LEU A 215 1.25 -17.47 -16.73
C LEU A 215 -0.17 -16.93 -16.95
N LYS A 216 -1.17 -17.82 -16.89
CA LYS A 216 -2.58 -17.44 -16.85
C LYS A 216 -2.94 -16.94 -15.45
N VAL A 217 -2.85 -15.63 -15.25
CA VAL A 217 -3.06 -14.96 -13.96
C VAL A 217 -4.53 -14.65 -13.69
N TYR A 218 -4.99 -14.93 -12.48
CA TYR A 218 -6.19 -14.32 -11.93
C TYR A 218 -5.80 -13.12 -11.05
N GLU A 219 -6.06 -11.92 -11.54
CA GLU A 219 -5.80 -10.68 -10.81
C GLU A 219 -6.90 -10.38 -9.79
N CYS A 220 -6.56 -10.44 -8.50
CA CYS A 220 -7.52 -10.35 -7.41
C CYS A 220 -7.39 -9.04 -6.62
N LYS A 221 -8.53 -8.48 -6.17
CA LYS A 221 -8.51 -7.35 -5.23
C LYS A 221 -7.83 -7.78 -3.93
N VAL A 222 -7.08 -6.87 -3.33
CA VAL A 222 -6.51 -7.08 -2.00
C VAL A 222 -7.26 -6.21 -1.02
N GLY A 223 -8.04 -6.84 -0.14
CA GLY A 223 -8.71 -6.16 0.96
C GLY A 223 -7.78 -5.99 2.15
N MET A 224 -7.99 -4.90 2.88
CA MET A 224 -7.20 -4.56 4.06
C MET A 224 -8.07 -4.63 5.30
N THR A 225 -7.69 -5.46 6.27
CA THR A 225 -8.52 -5.70 7.46
C THR A 225 -8.24 -4.71 8.59
N ASP A 226 -7.07 -4.06 8.58
CA ASP A 226 -6.61 -3.13 9.62
C ASP A 226 -5.54 -2.17 9.08
N GLU A 227 -5.41 -0.97 9.64
CA GLU A 227 -4.32 -0.03 9.35
C GLU A 227 -3.02 -0.35 10.10
N LYS A 228 -1.86 0.06 9.56
CA LYS A 228 -0.57 0.01 10.29
C LYS A 228 -0.72 0.78 11.61
N ARG A 229 -0.25 0.19 12.72
CA ARG A 229 -0.26 0.87 14.03
C ARG A 229 0.46 2.21 13.93
N GLU A 230 1.55 2.26 13.18
CA GLU A 230 2.30 3.49 12.88
C GLU A 230 1.44 4.53 12.14
N THR A 231 0.60 4.11 11.17
CA THR A 231 -0.35 5.01 10.50
C THR A 231 -1.36 5.56 11.51
N ALA A 232 -1.92 4.71 12.37
CA ALA A 232 -2.84 5.13 13.42
C ALA A 232 -2.18 6.10 14.42
N GLU A 233 -0.94 5.83 14.84
CA GLU A 233 -0.16 6.71 15.71
C GLU A 233 0.09 8.08 15.07
N ILE A 234 0.31 8.15 13.75
CA ILE A 234 0.42 9.44 13.04
C ILE A 234 -0.89 10.21 13.14
N LYS A 235 -2.04 9.56 12.95
CA LYS A 235 -3.37 10.18 13.08
C LYS A 235 -3.64 10.69 14.49
N GLU A 236 -3.28 9.91 15.51
CA GLU A 236 -3.41 10.30 16.92
C GLU A 236 -2.58 11.57 17.23
N HIS A 237 -1.33 11.63 16.78
CA HIS A 237 -0.51 12.83 16.97
C HIS A 237 -1.04 14.03 16.19
N LEU A 238 -1.54 13.84 14.97
CA LEU A 238 -2.18 14.91 14.21
C LEU A 238 -3.44 15.43 14.91
N ALA A 239 -4.25 14.54 15.48
CA ALA A 239 -5.41 14.93 16.28
C ALA A 239 -5.00 15.82 17.47
N ASP A 240 -3.90 15.49 18.16
CA ASP A 240 -3.37 16.32 19.26
C ASP A 240 -2.95 17.73 18.79
N PHE A 241 -2.31 17.83 17.62
CA PHE A 241 -1.98 19.14 17.04
C PHE A 241 -3.25 19.93 16.69
N PHE A 242 -4.25 19.28 16.08
CA PHE A 242 -5.51 19.91 15.69
C PHE A 242 -6.30 20.41 16.90
N VAL A 243 -6.37 19.63 17.99
CA VAL A 243 -6.96 20.06 19.28
C VAL A 243 -6.27 21.30 19.84
N ARG A 244 -4.95 21.40 19.70
CA ARG A 244 -4.16 22.57 20.12
C ARG A 244 -4.16 23.72 19.11
N LYS A 245 -4.83 23.55 17.96
CA LYS A 245 -4.83 24.48 16.82
C LYS A 245 -3.43 24.75 16.25
N ASP A 246 -2.51 23.82 16.44
CA ASP A 246 -1.11 23.93 16.03
C ASP A 246 -0.90 23.35 14.63
N ILE A 247 -1.32 24.11 13.61
CA ILE A 247 -1.20 23.72 12.20
C ILE A 247 0.27 23.67 11.75
N THR A 248 1.11 24.56 12.26
CA THR A 248 2.55 24.57 11.95
C THR A 248 3.22 23.31 12.48
N GLY A 249 2.97 22.94 13.75
CA GLY A 249 3.46 21.70 14.33
C GLY A 249 2.94 20.46 13.61
N ALA A 250 1.64 20.43 13.24
CA ALA A 250 1.06 19.34 12.45
C ALA A 250 1.80 19.15 11.12
N LYS A 251 2.11 20.25 10.41
CA LYS A 251 2.85 20.24 9.15
C LYS A 251 4.26 19.72 9.30
N GLU A 252 5.01 20.23 10.27
CA GLU A 252 6.38 19.79 10.55
C GLU A 252 6.41 18.30 10.88
N TYR A 253 5.46 17.84 11.69
CA TYR A 253 5.33 16.44 12.08
C TYR A 253 5.04 15.53 10.89
N ILE A 254 3.99 15.80 10.09
CA ILE A 254 3.64 14.92 8.97
C ILE A 254 4.72 14.90 7.89
N LEU A 255 5.40 16.03 7.62
CA LEU A 255 6.54 16.06 6.70
C LEU A 255 7.72 15.24 7.21
N ALA A 256 7.99 15.25 8.52
CA ALA A 256 9.00 14.39 9.13
C ALA A 256 8.63 12.90 9.05
N CYS A 257 7.35 12.56 9.21
CA CYS A 257 6.83 11.21 9.01
C CYS A 257 6.98 10.76 7.55
N LEU A 258 6.61 11.60 6.58
CA LEU A 258 6.73 11.30 5.15
C LEU A 258 8.18 11.08 4.72
N LYS A 259 9.12 11.82 5.29
CA LYS A 259 10.56 11.61 5.06
C LYS A 259 11.04 10.23 5.51
N LYS A 260 10.46 9.70 6.60
CA LYS A 260 10.80 8.36 7.13
C LYS A 260 10.01 7.24 6.47
N ARG A 261 8.79 7.53 6.00
CA ARG A 261 7.84 6.60 5.42
C ARG A 261 7.15 7.22 4.20
N PRO A 262 7.84 7.26 3.04
CA PRO A 262 7.27 7.82 1.81
C PRO A 262 5.98 7.13 1.36
N ASP A 263 5.84 5.84 1.67
CA ASP A 263 4.69 4.99 1.34
C ASP A 263 3.42 5.27 2.20
N VAL A 264 3.50 6.11 3.23
CA VAL A 264 2.43 6.21 4.24
C VAL A 264 1.12 6.80 3.70
N LEU A 265 1.19 7.61 2.64
CA LEU A 265 0.01 8.18 1.95
C LEU A 265 -0.53 7.28 0.84
N MET A 266 0.10 6.13 0.56
CA MET A 266 -0.46 5.19 -0.40
C MET A 266 -1.77 4.61 0.16
N GLU A 267 -2.72 4.26 -0.72
CA GLU A 267 -4.02 3.66 -0.33
C GLU A 267 -3.83 2.39 0.53
N ALA A 268 -2.71 1.70 0.30
CA ALA A 268 -2.30 0.53 1.05
C ALA A 268 -1.81 0.79 2.49
N SER A 269 -1.62 2.05 2.86
CA SER A 269 -1.06 2.48 4.14
C SER A 269 -2.04 3.38 4.90
N ASP A 270 -2.70 4.30 4.20
CA ASP A 270 -3.76 5.19 4.69
C ASP A 270 -5.11 4.73 4.13
N ILE A 271 -5.65 3.68 4.74
CA ILE A 271 -6.78 2.91 4.19
C ILE A 271 -8.07 3.73 4.23
N THR A 272 -8.21 4.61 5.22
CA THR A 272 -9.35 5.54 5.34
C THR A 272 -9.16 6.86 4.57
N GLY A 273 -7.96 7.12 4.05
CA GLY A 273 -7.60 8.38 3.37
C GLY A 273 -7.45 9.59 4.32
N GLU A 274 -7.46 9.37 5.64
CA GLU A 274 -7.46 10.44 6.64
C GLU A 274 -6.13 11.17 6.76
N LEU A 275 -4.99 10.53 6.42
CA LEU A 275 -3.71 11.26 6.35
C LEU A 275 -3.67 12.20 5.15
N LYS A 276 -4.21 11.78 3.99
CA LYS A 276 -4.39 12.69 2.84
C LYS A 276 -5.31 13.86 3.18
N LEU A 277 -6.43 13.59 3.85
CA LEU A 277 -7.33 14.64 4.34
C LEU A 277 -6.65 15.56 5.36
N SER A 278 -5.80 15.01 6.24
CA SER A 278 -5.03 15.82 7.20
C SER A 278 -4.05 16.76 6.50
N MET A 279 -3.42 16.33 5.41
CA MET A 279 -2.59 17.22 4.58
C MET A 279 -3.41 18.35 3.94
N GLN A 280 -4.62 18.04 3.47
CA GLN A 280 -5.55 19.05 2.95
C GLN A 280 -5.98 20.05 4.03
N VAL A 281 -6.33 19.56 5.23
CA VAL A 281 -6.64 20.40 6.41
C VAL A 281 -5.52 21.38 6.67
N ILE A 282 -4.27 20.90 6.75
CA ILE A 282 -3.10 21.73 7.02
C ILE A 282 -2.94 22.80 5.95
N ALA A 283 -2.96 22.41 4.67
CA ALA A 283 -2.80 23.34 3.55
C ALA A 283 -3.89 24.42 3.51
N VAL A 284 -5.16 24.02 3.67
CA VAL A 284 -6.29 24.96 3.69
C VAL A 284 -6.19 25.89 4.90
N CYS A 285 -5.88 25.37 6.08
CA CYS A 285 -5.79 26.20 7.29
C CYS A 285 -4.64 27.22 7.23
N GLU A 286 -3.49 26.86 6.64
CA GLU A 286 -2.40 27.83 6.41
C GLU A 286 -2.83 28.97 5.49
N LEU A 287 -3.44 28.62 4.34
CA LEU A 287 -3.89 29.62 3.36
C LEU A 287 -5.00 30.53 3.92
N GLU A 288 -5.96 29.95 4.64
CA GLU A 288 -7.02 30.73 5.30
C GLU A 288 -6.45 31.64 6.39
N LYS A 289 -5.49 31.16 7.17
CA LYS A 289 -4.87 31.97 8.23
C LYS A 289 -4.12 33.16 7.66
N GLU A 290 -3.40 32.96 6.56
CA GLU A 290 -2.69 34.03 5.85
C GLU A 290 -3.64 35.08 5.27
N ALA A 291 -4.74 34.65 4.65
CA ALA A 291 -5.68 35.55 3.98
C ALA A 291 -6.67 36.24 4.93
N TYR A 292 -7.14 35.54 5.96
CA TYR A 292 -8.27 35.98 6.79
C TYR A 292 -7.92 36.16 8.26
N GLY A 293 -6.73 35.73 8.72
CA GLY A 293 -6.35 35.78 10.13
C GLY A 293 -7.04 34.74 11.02
N SER A 294 -7.96 33.96 10.48
CA SER A 294 -8.64 32.81 11.11
C SER A 294 -8.78 31.68 10.08
N SER A 295 -8.88 30.43 10.54
CA SER A 295 -9.07 29.30 9.63
C SER A 295 -10.06 28.27 10.17
N THR A 296 -10.33 27.24 9.37
CA THR A 296 -11.26 26.16 9.71
C THR A 296 -10.93 25.50 11.06
N ILE A 297 -9.63 25.37 11.39
CA ILE A 297 -9.19 24.83 12.69
C ILE A 297 -9.62 25.68 13.89
N ASP A 298 -9.99 26.95 13.70
CA ASP A 298 -10.48 27.79 14.79
C ASP A 298 -11.91 27.42 15.21
N ARG A 299 -12.65 26.73 14.33
CA ARG A 299 -14.05 26.30 14.52
C ARG A 299 -14.21 24.81 14.76
N ILE A 300 -13.40 23.98 14.11
CA ILE A 300 -13.48 22.52 14.17
C ILE A 300 -12.11 21.97 14.56
N GLN A 301 -12.00 21.31 15.71
CA GLN A 301 -10.73 20.74 16.20
C GLN A 301 -10.77 19.22 16.39
N GLU A 302 -11.96 18.66 16.59
CA GLU A 302 -12.12 17.21 16.74
C GLU A 302 -11.80 16.52 15.42
N PHE A 303 -10.93 15.52 15.47
CA PHE A 303 -10.32 14.91 14.28
C PHE A 303 -11.37 14.30 13.36
N GLY A 304 -12.29 13.49 13.87
CA GLY A 304 -13.32 12.83 13.07
C GLY A 304 -14.22 13.84 12.34
N THR A 305 -14.69 14.85 13.07
CA THR A 305 -15.52 15.94 12.55
C THR A 305 -14.79 16.72 11.46
N LEU A 306 -13.47 16.94 11.63
CA LEU A 306 -12.65 17.63 10.64
C LEU A 306 -12.48 16.78 9.37
N MET A 307 -12.24 15.47 9.50
CA MET A 307 -12.17 14.55 8.37
C MET A 307 -13.50 14.48 7.61
N GLU A 308 -14.63 14.41 8.32
CA GLU A 308 -15.97 14.43 7.71
C GLU A 308 -16.25 15.73 6.98
N HIS A 309 -15.85 16.87 7.55
CA HIS A 309 -15.98 18.19 6.93
C HIS A 309 -15.24 18.26 5.59
N PHE A 310 -13.96 17.87 5.56
CA PHE A 310 -13.18 17.91 4.31
C PHE A 310 -13.58 16.81 3.32
N ARG A 311 -14.04 15.65 3.79
CA ARG A 311 -14.60 14.61 2.91
C ARG A 311 -15.85 15.10 2.19
N LYS A 312 -16.79 15.72 2.91
CA LYS A 312 -17.99 16.31 2.32
C LYS A 312 -17.67 17.45 1.35
N LEU A 313 -16.65 18.27 1.65
CA LEU A 313 -16.17 19.29 0.72
C LEU A 313 -15.63 18.67 -0.58
N ASN A 314 -14.86 17.58 -0.48
CA ASN A 314 -14.33 16.87 -1.64
C ASN A 314 -15.44 16.21 -2.46
N ASP A 315 -16.42 15.56 -1.81
CA ASP A 315 -17.56 14.94 -2.48
C ASP A 315 -18.36 15.97 -3.30
N LEU A 316 -18.58 17.17 -2.72
CA LEU A 316 -19.21 18.28 -3.42
C LEU A 316 -18.42 18.70 -4.66
N ILE A 317 -17.11 18.89 -4.52
CA ILE A 317 -16.23 19.31 -5.63
C ILE A 317 -16.22 18.26 -6.75
N ILE A 318 -16.07 16.98 -6.41
CA ILE A 318 -16.04 15.88 -7.38
C ILE A 318 -17.38 15.78 -8.11
N ALA A 319 -18.51 15.89 -7.41
CA ALA A 319 -19.82 15.86 -8.06
C ALA A 319 -19.98 16.99 -9.09
N PHE A 320 -19.57 18.21 -8.74
CA PHE A 320 -19.62 19.35 -9.67
C PHE A 320 -18.63 19.22 -10.83
N GLN A 321 -17.43 18.69 -10.57
CA GLN A 321 -16.44 18.41 -11.61
C GLN A 321 -16.97 17.38 -12.63
N ASN A 322 -17.70 16.36 -12.17
CA ASN A 322 -18.27 15.31 -13.02
C ASN A 322 -19.61 15.72 -13.66
N GLY A 323 -20.16 16.90 -13.34
CA GLY A 323 -21.48 17.33 -13.79
C GLY A 323 -22.64 16.58 -13.12
N GLU A 324 -22.39 15.91 -11.99
CA GLU A 324 -23.35 15.15 -11.18
C GLU A 324 -24.08 16.05 -10.18
N THR A 325 -24.61 17.19 -10.66
CA THR A 325 -25.23 18.23 -9.80
C THR A 325 -26.54 17.81 -9.15
N ASP A 326 -27.12 16.68 -9.54
CA ASP A 326 -28.32 16.12 -8.92
C ASP A 326 -28.04 15.46 -7.55
N THR A 327 -26.76 15.27 -7.20
CA THR A 327 -26.33 14.66 -5.93
C THR A 327 -26.56 15.58 -4.73
N PHE A 328 -26.57 16.89 -4.94
CA PHE A 328 -26.78 17.90 -3.90
C PHE A 328 -27.81 18.92 -4.38
N SER A 329 -28.87 19.17 -3.61
CA SER A 329 -29.81 20.24 -3.94
C SER A 329 -29.22 21.63 -3.65
N ALA A 330 -29.64 22.66 -4.41
CA ALA A 330 -29.17 24.03 -4.20
C ALA A 330 -29.32 24.52 -2.74
N PRO A 331 -30.44 24.28 -2.02
CA PRO A 331 -30.54 24.64 -0.60
C PRO A 331 -29.54 23.89 0.30
N GLU A 332 -29.21 22.63 -0.01
CA GLU A 332 -28.21 21.87 0.74
C GLU A 332 -26.80 22.41 0.52
N VAL A 333 -26.45 22.79 -0.71
CA VAL A 333 -25.17 23.42 -1.03
C VAL A 333 -25.07 24.78 -0.35
N GLU A 334 -26.10 25.63 -0.46
CA GLU A 334 -26.12 26.95 0.17
C GLU A 334 -25.98 26.83 1.70
N PHE A 335 -26.79 25.95 2.31
CA PHE A 335 -26.75 25.68 3.73
C PHE A 335 -25.38 25.17 4.17
N TYR A 336 -24.77 24.28 3.41
CA TYR A 336 -23.45 23.74 3.72
C TYR A 336 -22.37 24.83 3.64
N LEU A 337 -22.32 25.58 2.54
CA LEU A 337 -21.33 26.65 2.35
C LEU A 337 -21.42 27.71 3.44
N GLN A 338 -22.64 28.10 3.84
CA GLN A 338 -22.86 29.12 4.87
C GLN A 338 -22.63 28.59 6.29
N ASN A 339 -23.26 27.47 6.68
CA ASN A 339 -23.22 26.99 8.08
C ASN A 339 -21.93 26.26 8.44
N ALA A 340 -21.34 25.53 7.49
CA ALA A 340 -19.99 24.98 7.68
C ALA A 340 -18.90 26.05 7.44
N GLY A 341 -19.32 27.22 6.93
CA GLY A 341 -18.51 28.40 6.71
C GLY A 341 -17.32 28.15 5.79
N ILE A 342 -17.59 27.53 4.65
CA ILE A 342 -16.63 27.19 3.62
C ILE A 342 -16.15 28.47 2.92
N THR A 343 -14.85 28.74 2.99
CA THR A 343 -14.24 29.90 2.34
C THR A 343 -13.93 29.63 0.87
N ASP A 344 -13.68 30.69 0.09
CA ASP A 344 -13.21 30.54 -1.30
C ASP A 344 -11.85 29.85 -1.37
N ILE A 345 -10.97 30.10 -0.40
CA ILE A 345 -9.68 29.40 -0.28
C ILE A 345 -9.89 27.90 -0.05
N ALA A 346 -10.81 27.53 0.85
CA ALA A 346 -11.10 26.12 1.11
C ALA A 346 -11.63 25.42 -0.17
N LEU A 347 -12.52 26.07 -0.93
CA LEU A 347 -13.01 25.55 -2.21
C LEU A 347 -11.90 25.42 -3.26
N GLU A 348 -11.14 26.48 -3.53
CA GLU A 348 -10.12 26.49 -4.57
C GLU A 348 -8.94 25.55 -4.24
N ALA A 349 -8.45 25.57 -3.01
CA ALA A 349 -7.36 24.69 -2.58
C ALA A 349 -7.76 23.21 -2.61
N SER A 350 -8.99 22.89 -2.25
CA SER A 350 -9.52 21.52 -2.30
C SER A 350 -9.78 21.07 -3.75
N ALA A 351 -10.28 21.94 -4.62
CA ALA A 351 -10.52 21.61 -6.04
C ALA A 351 -9.23 21.27 -6.80
N ARG A 352 -8.12 21.93 -6.45
CA ARG A 352 -6.78 21.64 -7.00
C ARG A 352 -6.25 20.24 -6.67
N LEU A 353 -6.88 19.49 -5.78
CA LEU A 353 -6.55 18.08 -5.53
C LEU A 353 -7.04 17.16 -6.65
N PHE A 354 -8.06 17.58 -7.41
CA PHE A 354 -8.75 16.74 -8.39
C PHE A 354 -8.65 17.25 -9.83
N CYS A 355 -8.21 18.49 -10.03
CA CYS A 355 -8.13 19.11 -11.35
C CYS A 355 -7.03 20.19 -11.44
N THR A 356 -6.79 20.68 -12.66
CA THR A 356 -5.82 21.76 -12.91
C THR A 356 -6.28 23.07 -12.27
N LEU A 357 -5.37 24.05 -12.13
CA LEU A 357 -5.71 25.35 -11.54
C LEU A 357 -6.84 26.07 -12.30
N GLN A 358 -6.90 25.93 -13.63
CA GLN A 358 -7.94 26.55 -14.43
C GLN A 358 -9.30 25.88 -14.18
N GLU A 359 -9.35 24.55 -14.26
CA GLU A 359 -10.56 23.77 -13.99
C GLU A 359 -11.06 23.98 -12.57
N ALA A 360 -10.15 24.08 -11.59
CA ALA A 360 -10.51 24.32 -10.19
C ALA A 360 -11.31 25.62 -10.04
N ARG A 361 -10.90 26.70 -10.73
CA ARG A 361 -11.63 27.97 -10.72
C ARG A 361 -13.00 27.86 -11.39
N GLU A 362 -13.10 27.11 -12.47
CA GLU A 362 -14.36 26.87 -13.17
C GLU A 362 -15.34 26.08 -12.28
N VAL A 363 -14.87 25.03 -11.59
CA VAL A 363 -15.66 24.26 -10.62
C VAL A 363 -16.12 25.14 -9.45
N VAL A 364 -15.22 25.92 -8.86
CA VAL A 364 -15.56 26.85 -7.76
C VAL A 364 -16.62 27.86 -8.21
N GLN A 365 -16.47 28.45 -9.40
CA GLN A 365 -17.44 29.39 -9.95
C GLN A 365 -18.80 28.72 -10.18
N THR A 366 -18.80 27.46 -10.63
CA THR A 366 -20.02 26.69 -10.87
C THR A 366 -20.76 26.42 -9.57
N ILE A 367 -20.04 25.99 -8.52
CA ILE A 367 -20.60 25.80 -7.17
C ILE A 367 -21.19 27.10 -6.64
N ARG A 368 -20.49 28.24 -6.80
CA ARG A 368 -20.98 29.56 -6.35
C ARG A 368 -22.19 30.05 -7.14
N ASN A 369 -22.29 29.73 -8.42
CA ASN A 369 -23.43 30.11 -9.26
C ASN A 369 -24.66 29.19 -9.06
N TYR A 370 -24.46 28.02 -8.46
CA TYR A 370 -25.53 27.05 -8.20
C TYR A 370 -26.41 27.43 -7.01
N VAL A 371 -25.90 28.29 -6.12
CA VAL A 371 -26.59 28.78 -4.91
C VAL A 371 -27.07 30.22 -5.06
#